data_AF-A0A914E0A7-F1
#
_entry.id   AF-A0A914E0A7-F1
#
_cell.length_a   1.000
_cell.length_b   1.000
_cell.length_c   1.000
_cell.angle_alpha   90.00
_cell.angle_beta   90.00
_cell.angle_gamma   90.00
#
_symmetry.space_group_name_H-M   'P 1'
#
loop_
_entity.id
_entity.type
_entity.pdbx_description
1 polymer ?
#
loop_
_entity_poly.entity_id
_entity_poly.type
_entity_poly.pdbx_seq_one_letter_code
_entity_poly.pdbx_strand_id
1 'polypeptide(L)'
;MSDEEVLDLTGLRKPRKKPKVLVEVEDDYEFTDYTYDELLGFIFEKVREQNPEFAYGGRKKLVMKPPQTIISRKKSIFTNFFEICRLLKRDPKHLMQFLLSELGSKGSIDGNQWLIVEGRFQQKDFESLLRKYISK
;
A
#
# COMPACT_ATOMS: atom_id res chain seq x y z
N MET A 1 55.38 46.22 7.70
CA MET A 1 55.55 45.70 6.34
C MET A 1 55.73 44.22 6.54
N SER A 2 54.70 43.51 7.01
CA SER A 2 53.45 43.18 6.30
C SER A 2 53.76 42.28 5.10
N ASP A 3 52.88 41.32 4.88
CA ASP A 3 52.83 40.37 3.77
C ASP A 3 53.49 39.02 4.12
N GLU A 4 52.83 37.87 4.09
CA GLU A 4 51.43 37.51 3.88
C GLU A 4 51.34 36.03 4.31
N GLU A 5 50.35 35.63 5.10
CA GLU A 5 50.10 34.21 5.38
C GLU A 5 49.68 33.50 4.08
N VAL A 6 50.51 32.61 3.57
CA VAL A 6 50.10 31.67 2.52
C VAL A 6 49.92 30.29 3.15
N LEU A 7 48.70 29.98 3.55
CA LEU A 7 48.31 28.62 3.94
C LEU A 7 48.25 27.77 2.67
N ASP A 8 49.31 27.00 2.42
CA ASP A 8 49.38 26.12 1.25
C ASP A 8 48.39 24.95 1.39
N LEU A 9 47.28 25.03 0.63
CA LEU A 9 46.22 24.04 0.59
C LEU A 9 46.48 22.90 -0.42
N THR A 10 47.68 22.80 -1.01
CA THR A 10 47.99 21.78 -2.02
C THR A 10 48.01 20.33 -1.50
N GLY A 11 47.86 20.12 -0.18
CA GLY A 11 48.02 18.82 0.49
C GLY A 11 46.77 18.00 0.84
N LEU A 12 45.54 18.44 0.55
CA LEU A 12 44.31 17.72 1.00
C LEU A 12 43.36 17.30 -0.13
N ARG A 13 43.87 16.58 -1.14
CA ARG A 13 43.01 15.73 -1.97
C ARG A 13 43.12 14.27 -1.49
N LYS A 14 42.08 13.80 -0.80
CA LYS A 14 41.90 12.38 -0.49
C LYS A 14 41.99 11.57 -1.79
N PRO A 15 42.73 10.44 -1.82
CA PRO A 15 42.78 9.59 -3.00
C PRO A 15 41.36 9.11 -3.31
N ARG A 16 40.89 9.36 -4.53
CA ARG A 16 39.63 8.78 -5.03
C ARG A 16 39.84 7.27 -5.02
N LYS A 17 39.14 6.55 -4.14
CA LYS A 17 39.05 5.09 -4.23
C LYS A 17 38.57 4.79 -5.65
N LYS A 18 39.38 4.05 -6.41
CA LYS A 18 38.97 3.55 -7.72
C LYS A 18 37.62 2.83 -7.52
N PRO A 19 36.59 3.12 -8.33
CA PRO A 19 35.36 2.35 -8.25
C PRO A 19 35.72 0.87 -8.36
N LYS A 20 35.15 0.06 -7.46
CA LYS A 20 35.30 -1.39 -7.51
C LYS A 20 34.79 -1.84 -8.88
N VAL A 21 35.60 -2.71 -9.49
CA VAL A 21 35.40 -3.44 -10.75
C VAL A 21 33.91 -3.55 -11.12
N LEU A 22 33.57 -2.99 -12.27
CA LEU A 22 32.32 -3.29 -12.95
C LEU A 22 32.31 -4.81 -13.16
N VAL A 23 31.34 -5.49 -12.55
CA VAL A 23 31.05 -6.87 -12.93
C VAL A 23 30.60 -6.78 -14.37
N GLU A 24 31.44 -7.23 -15.29
CA GLU A 24 30.99 -7.57 -16.64
C GLU A 24 29.96 -8.68 -16.44
N VAL A 25 28.69 -8.28 -16.41
CA VAL A 25 27.61 -9.23 -16.62
C VAL A 25 27.74 -9.53 -18.10
N GLU A 26 28.32 -10.67 -18.43
CA GLU A 26 28.21 -11.23 -19.77
C GLU A 26 26.71 -11.29 -20.07
N ASP A 27 26.26 -10.39 -20.96
CA ASP A 27 24.93 -10.44 -21.56
C ASP A 27 24.88 -11.63 -22.53
N ASP A 28 24.99 -12.85 -21.98
CA ASP A 28 24.54 -14.09 -22.60
C ASP A 28 23.00 -14.09 -22.56
N TYR A 29 22.40 -13.11 -23.24
CA TYR A 29 20.98 -13.16 -23.55
C TYR A 29 20.82 -14.05 -24.78
N GLU A 30 20.94 -15.37 -24.59
CA GLU A 30 20.40 -16.34 -25.54
C GLU A 30 18.91 -16.04 -25.69
N PHE A 31 18.54 -15.41 -26.80
CA PHE A 31 17.15 -15.22 -27.20
C PHE A 31 16.56 -16.59 -27.47
N THR A 32 16.07 -17.22 -26.40
CA THR A 32 15.34 -18.47 -26.46
C THR A 32 13.96 -18.15 -26.99
N ASP A 33 13.62 -18.72 -28.14
CA ASP A 33 12.30 -18.59 -28.77
C ASP A 33 11.26 -19.33 -27.91
N TYR A 34 10.83 -18.69 -26.81
CA TYR A 34 9.75 -19.23 -25.99
C TYR A 34 8.44 -19.21 -26.77
N THR A 35 7.77 -20.35 -26.79
CA THR A 35 6.42 -20.42 -27.37
C THR A 35 5.40 -19.77 -26.46
N TYR A 36 4.27 -19.32 -27.03
CA TYR A 36 3.18 -18.70 -26.26
C TYR A 36 2.70 -19.60 -25.12
N ASP A 37 2.57 -20.91 -25.36
CA ASP A 37 2.13 -21.88 -24.36
C ASP A 37 3.11 -22.03 -23.20
N GLU A 38 4.42 -21.96 -23.46
CA GLU A 38 5.45 -22.03 -22.41
C GLU A 38 5.46 -20.77 -21.54
N LEU A 39 5.38 -19.59 -22.16
CA LEU A 39 5.26 -18.32 -21.44
C LEU A 39 3.97 -18.26 -20.63
N LEU A 40 2.87 -18.76 -21.19
CA LEU A 40 1.57 -18.81 -20.52
C LEU A 40 1.61 -19.76 -19.31
N GLY A 41 2.17 -20.96 -19.48
CA GLY A 41 2.37 -21.93 -18.41
C GLY A 41 3.22 -21.35 -17.28
N PHE A 42 4.33 -20.69 -17.63
CA PHE A 42 5.21 -20.02 -16.67
C PHE A 42 4.51 -18.88 -15.92
N ILE A 43 3.73 -18.05 -16.62
CA ILE A 43 2.96 -16.96 -15.97
C ILE A 43 1.92 -17.55 -15.02
N PHE A 44 1.18 -18.58 -15.41
CA PHE A 44 0.21 -19.21 -14.50
C PHE A 44 0.86 -19.87 -13.29
N GLU A 45 2.01 -20.52 -13.47
CA GLU A 45 2.80 -21.10 -12.39
C GLU A 45 3.29 -20.00 -11.43
N LYS A 46 3.87 -18.93 -11.98
CA LYS A 46 4.36 -17.79 -11.19
C LYS A 46 3.22 -17.06 -10.47
N VAL A 47 2.06 -16.92 -11.11
CA VAL A 47 0.85 -16.36 -10.49
C VAL A 47 0.36 -17.25 -9.36
N ARG A 48 0.41 -18.59 -9.52
CA ARG A 48 0.05 -19.55 -8.47
C ARG A 48 1.03 -19.53 -7.30
N GLU A 49 2.32 -19.38 -7.57
CA GLU A 49 3.36 -19.33 -6.54
C GLU A 49 3.29 -18.03 -5.73
N GLN A 50 3.11 -16.88 -6.40
CA GLN A 50 3.06 -15.58 -5.75
C GLN A 50 1.69 -15.26 -5.14
N ASN A 51 0.62 -15.80 -5.72
CA ASN A 51 -0.76 -15.60 -5.27
C ASN A 51 -1.56 -16.91 -5.46
N PRO A 52 -1.38 -17.90 -4.56
CA PRO A 52 -2.08 -19.19 -4.65
C PRO A 52 -3.60 -19.05 -4.65
N GLU A 53 -4.09 -17.93 -4.13
CA GLU A 53 -5.49 -17.51 -4.07
C GLU A 53 -6.07 -16.91 -5.37
N PHE A 54 -5.25 -16.58 -6.38
CA PHE A 54 -5.71 -16.12 -7.72
C PHE A 54 -5.82 -17.27 -8.73
N ALA A 55 -5.04 -18.35 -8.55
CA ALA A 55 -4.95 -19.46 -9.49
C ALA A 55 -6.26 -20.27 -9.64
N TYR A 56 -7.18 -20.19 -8.68
CA TYR A 56 -8.41 -20.98 -8.65
C TYR A 56 -9.66 -20.27 -9.20
N GLY A 57 -9.53 -19.09 -9.84
CA GLY A 57 -10.65 -18.41 -10.52
C GLY A 57 -11.82 -17.97 -9.60
N GLY A 58 -11.73 -18.21 -8.29
CA GLY A 58 -12.74 -17.86 -7.33
C GLY A 58 -12.59 -16.42 -6.88
N ARG A 59 -13.57 -15.56 -7.20
CA ARG A 59 -13.70 -14.26 -6.53
C ARG A 59 -13.77 -14.51 -5.02
N LYS A 60 -12.77 -14.03 -4.27
CA LYS A 60 -12.71 -14.20 -2.82
C LYS A 60 -14.00 -13.69 -2.17
N LYS A 61 -14.72 -14.60 -1.50
CA LYS A 61 -15.71 -14.21 -0.50
C LYS A 61 -14.95 -13.73 0.72
N LEU A 62 -14.82 -12.42 0.88
CA LEU A 62 -14.22 -11.83 2.07
C LEU A 62 -15.14 -12.09 3.27
N VAL A 63 -14.74 -12.99 4.17
CA VAL A 63 -15.41 -13.17 5.46
C VAL A 63 -14.85 -12.12 6.41
N MET A 64 -15.62 -11.05 6.65
CA MET A 64 -15.25 -9.97 7.55
C MET A 64 -16.09 -10.00 8.83
N LYS A 65 -15.50 -9.58 9.96
CA LYS A 65 -16.28 -9.30 11.17
C LYS A 65 -17.25 -8.16 10.87
N PRO A 66 -18.48 -8.21 11.41
CA PRO A 66 -19.45 -7.14 11.17
C PRO A 66 -18.91 -5.80 11.71
N PRO A 67 -19.15 -4.68 10.99
CA PRO A 67 -18.68 -3.36 11.43
C PRO A 67 -19.33 -3.01 12.77
N GLN A 68 -18.54 -2.56 13.75
CA GLN A 68 -19.03 -2.19 15.07
C GLN A 68 -19.13 -0.66 15.12
N THR A 69 -20.35 -0.16 15.27
CA THR A 69 -20.65 1.27 15.26
C THR A 69 -21.31 1.69 16.56
N ILE A 70 -20.76 2.70 17.22
CA ILE A 70 -21.35 3.34 18.40
C ILE A 70 -21.92 4.68 17.95
N ILE A 71 -23.23 4.85 18.14
CA ILE A 71 -23.93 6.10 17.80
C ILE A 71 -23.94 6.99 19.04
N SER A 72 -23.43 8.20 18.89
CA SER A 72 -23.57 9.28 19.87
C SER A 72 -24.61 10.31 19.39
N ARG A 73 -24.73 11.47 20.03
CA ARG A 73 -25.74 12.47 19.65
C ARG A 73 -25.50 13.04 18.26
N LYS A 74 -24.30 13.57 17.99
CA LYS A 74 -23.94 14.22 16.71
C LYS A 74 -22.82 13.52 15.95
N LYS A 75 -22.33 12.40 16.48
CA LYS A 75 -21.17 11.68 15.97
C LYS A 75 -21.45 10.19 15.96
N SER A 76 -20.88 9.49 14.98
CA SER A 76 -20.89 8.03 14.90
C SER A 76 -19.44 7.55 14.94
N ILE A 77 -19.16 6.56 15.77
CA ILE A 77 -17.82 6.04 16.01
C ILE A 77 -17.77 4.63 15.44
N PHE A 78 -16.87 4.40 14.48
CA PHE A 78 -16.61 3.12 13.88
C PHE A 78 -15.36 2.52 14.54
N THR A 79 -15.57 1.54 15.42
CA THR A 79 -14.52 1.07 16.35
C THR A 79 -13.55 0.09 15.70
N ASN A 80 -14.01 -0.83 14.86
CA ASN A 80 -13.16 -1.82 14.17
C ASN A 80 -12.69 -1.34 12.78
N PHE A 81 -12.62 -0.03 12.54
CA PHE A 81 -12.23 0.53 11.25
C PHE A 81 -10.86 0.02 10.77
N PHE A 82 -9.84 0.04 11.64
CA PHE A 82 -8.49 -0.34 11.26
C PHE A 82 -8.31 -1.85 11.06
N GLU A 83 -9.04 -2.68 11.81
CA GLU A 83 -9.11 -4.13 11.59
C GLU A 83 -9.67 -4.44 10.19
N ILE A 84 -10.74 -3.74 9.80
CA ILE A 84 -11.35 -3.90 8.48
C ILE A 84 -10.40 -3.42 7.37
N CYS A 85 -9.68 -2.31 7.56
CA CYS A 85 -8.67 -1.85 6.60
C CYS A 85 -7.57 -2.91 6.38
N ARG A 86 -7.06 -3.51 7.46
CA ARG A 86 -6.04 -4.58 7.42
C ARG A 86 -6.56 -5.82 6.71
N LEU A 87 -7.79 -6.25 7.02
CA LEU A 87 -8.43 -7.39 6.38
C LEU A 87 -8.58 -7.17 4.86
N LEU A 88 -8.94 -5.95 4.46
CA LEU A 88 -9.08 -5.55 3.06
C LEU A 88 -7.74 -5.35 2.35
N LYS A 89 -6.61 -5.33 3.07
CA LYS A 89 -5.28 -4.96 2.56
C LYS A 89 -5.31 -3.59 1.86
N ARG A 90 -5.98 -2.60 2.46
CA ARG A 90 -6.09 -1.24 1.90
C ARG A 90 -5.61 -0.18 2.89
N ASP A 91 -5.13 0.93 2.35
CA ASP A 91 -4.75 2.09 3.15
C ASP A 91 -5.95 2.69 3.89
N PRO A 92 -5.83 2.93 5.21
CA PRO A 92 -6.91 3.52 6.00
C PRO A 92 -7.36 4.89 5.51
N LYS A 93 -6.42 5.70 5.01
CA LYS A 93 -6.72 7.03 4.45
C LYS A 93 -7.64 6.93 3.23
N HIS A 94 -7.39 5.95 2.35
CA HIS A 94 -8.19 5.75 1.15
C HIS A 94 -9.61 5.29 1.50
N LEU A 95 -9.75 4.30 2.40
CA LEU A 95 -11.07 3.84 2.82
C LEU A 95 -11.86 4.94 3.55
N MET A 96 -11.20 5.70 4.43
CA MET A 96 -11.81 6.84 5.11
C MET A 96 -12.34 7.87 4.11
N GLN A 97 -11.51 8.28 3.14
CA GLN A 97 -11.91 9.27 2.14
C GLN A 97 -13.10 8.80 1.31
N PHE A 98 -13.13 7.52 0.92
CA PHE A 98 -14.27 6.94 0.24
C PHE A 98 -15.54 6.99 1.11
N LEU A 99 -15.48 6.52 2.36
CA LEU A 99 -16.63 6.52 3.26
C LEU A 99 -17.18 7.93 3.49
N LEU A 100 -16.30 8.91 3.75
CA LEU A 100 -16.70 10.29 3.98
C LEU A 100 -17.33 10.94 2.74
N SER A 101 -16.79 10.63 1.55
CA SER A 101 -17.31 11.13 0.28
C SER A 101 -18.70 10.58 -0.04
N GLU A 102 -18.92 9.28 0.19
CA GLU A 102 -20.22 8.63 -0.05
C GLU A 102 -21.28 9.01 1.00
N LEU A 103 -20.87 9.21 2.26
CA LEU A 103 -21.76 9.68 3.33
C LEU A 103 -22.05 11.18 3.27
N GLY A 104 -21.29 11.95 2.47
CA GLY A 104 -21.37 13.41 2.43
C GLY A 104 -21.04 14.05 3.78
N SER A 105 -20.10 13.47 4.54
CA SER A 105 -19.81 13.85 5.92
C SER A 105 -18.32 14.12 6.13
N LYS A 106 -17.99 14.74 7.26
CA LYS A 106 -16.60 14.95 7.69
C LYS A 106 -16.27 13.99 8.82
N GLY A 107 -15.00 13.64 8.94
CA GLY A 107 -14.55 12.74 9.99
C GLY A 107 -13.04 12.69 10.10
N SER A 108 -12.57 12.06 11.16
CA SER A 108 -11.16 11.90 11.48
C SER A 108 -10.90 10.56 12.15
N ILE A 109 -9.68 10.07 12.03
CA ILE A 109 -9.21 8.91 12.76
C ILE A 109 -8.69 9.39 14.12
N ASP A 110 -9.14 8.76 15.19
CA ASP A 110 -8.68 9.01 16.55
C ASP A 110 -7.37 8.25 16.87
N GLY A 111 -6.71 8.59 17.98
CA GLY A 111 -5.54 7.86 18.48
C GLY A 111 -5.81 6.38 18.77
N ASN A 112 -7.06 6.03 19.10
CA ASN A 112 -7.52 4.66 19.29
C ASN A 112 -7.79 3.90 17.97
N GLN A 113 -7.43 4.47 16.82
CA GLN A 113 -7.66 3.90 15.48
C GLN A 113 -9.14 3.74 15.11
N TRP A 114 -10.02 4.43 15.84
CA TRP A 114 -11.44 4.52 15.52
C TRP A 114 -11.69 5.63 14.51
N LEU A 115 -12.63 5.40 13.59
CA LEU A 115 -13.08 6.45 12.69
C LEU A 115 -14.26 7.18 13.32
N ILE A 116 -14.10 8.47 13.57
CA ILE A 116 -15.15 9.35 14.07
C ILE A 116 -15.75 10.10 12.88
N VAL A 117 -17.05 9.94 12.67
CA VAL A 117 -17.79 10.60 11.59
C VAL A 117 -18.82 11.56 12.19
N GLU A 118 -18.94 12.75 11.62
CA GLU A 118 -19.97 13.71 11.96
C GLU A 118 -21.31 13.27 11.34
N GLY A 119 -22.30 13.02 12.20
CA GLY A 119 -23.61 12.49 11.79
C GLY A 119 -24.02 11.25 12.57
N ARG A 120 -25.25 10.80 12.32
CA ARG A 120 -25.84 9.59 12.89
C ARG A 120 -25.95 8.54 11.80
N PHE A 121 -25.09 7.55 11.85
CA PHE A 121 -25.01 6.47 10.88
C PHE A 121 -25.17 5.13 11.60
N GLN A 122 -26.03 4.29 11.07
CA GLN A 122 -26.22 2.94 11.57
C GLN A 122 -25.17 2.00 10.98
N GLN A 123 -25.02 0.85 11.61
CA GLN A 123 -24.16 -0.23 11.13
C GLN A 123 -24.45 -0.62 9.67
N LYS A 124 -25.73 -0.63 9.28
CA LYS A 124 -26.19 -0.98 7.93
C LYS A 124 -25.67 -0.03 6.85
N ASP A 125 -25.53 1.25 7.19
CA ASP A 125 -25.05 2.27 6.26
C ASP A 125 -23.57 2.00 5.92
N PHE A 126 -22.75 1.75 6.94
CA PHE A 126 -21.35 1.36 6.76
C PHE A 126 -21.21 0.03 6.02
N GLU A 127 -22.05 -0.96 6.31
CA GLU A 127 -22.02 -2.25 5.60
C GLU A 127 -22.32 -2.09 4.10
N SER A 128 -23.35 -1.33 3.75
CA SER A 128 -23.69 -1.03 2.35
C SER A 128 -22.53 -0.38 1.61
N LEU A 129 -21.88 0.60 2.23
CA LEU A 129 -20.73 1.28 1.65
C LEU A 129 -19.51 0.37 1.51
N LEU A 130 -19.24 -0.48 2.50
CA LEU A 130 -18.15 -1.46 2.41
C LEU A 130 -18.40 -2.46 1.29
N ARG A 131 -19.65 -2.92 1.11
CA ARG A 131 -20.03 -3.79 -0.02
C ARG A 131 -19.80 -3.09 -1.35
N LYS A 132 -20.20 -1.81 -1.46
CA LYS A 132 -19.99 -0.98 -2.66
C LYS A 132 -18.50 -0.76 -2.94
N TYR A 133 -17.69 -0.57 -1.90
CA TYR A 133 -16.24 -0.38 -2.01
C TYR A 133 -15.51 -1.63 -2.52
N ILE A 134 -15.90 -2.82 -2.05
CA ILE A 134 -15.28 -4.09 -2.45
C ILE A 134 -15.72 -4.52 -3.86
N SER A 135 -16.94 -4.13 -4.26
CA SER A 135 -17.47 -4.45 -5.59
C SER A 135 -16.96 -3.53 -6.70
N LYS A 136 -16.42 -2.36 -6.34
CA LYS A 136 -15.76 -1.43 -7.26
C LYS A 136 -14.29 -1.79 -7.43
#